data_AF-A0A434CL34-F1
#
_entry.id   AF-A0A434CL34-F1
#
_cell.length_a   1.000
_cell.length_b   1.000
_cell.length_c   1.000
_cell.angle_alpha   90.00
_cell.angle_beta   90.00
_cell.angle_gamma   90.00
#
_symmetry.space_group_name_H-M   'P 1'
#
loop_
_entity.id
_entity.type
_entity.pdbx_description
1 polymer ?
#
loop_
_entity_poly.entity_id
_entity_poly.type
_entity_poly.pdbx_seq_one_letter_code
_entity_poly.pdbx_strand_id
1 'polypeptide(L)'
;YRSGLQGLERASHVIIMSWLHHAPRDLIVQKPRHAAEAKGVFSLRSPARPNPIGLHVVRLVALDQRTGRIDLDAIDVLDGTPVIDIKPYFASTDAIAEATIEGRDEPDRTRR
;
A
#
# COMPACT_ATOMS: atom_id res chain seq x y z
N TYR A 1 11.06 -17.41 -8.00
CA TYR A 1 9.60 -17.19 -8.08
C TYR A 1 9.07 -16.81 -9.47
N ARG A 2 9.90 -16.70 -10.53
CA ARG A 2 9.48 -16.13 -11.83
C ARG A 2 8.29 -16.83 -12.49
N SER A 3 8.19 -18.16 -12.42
CA SER A 3 7.05 -18.91 -12.97
C SER A 3 5.70 -18.50 -12.37
N GLY A 4 5.69 -17.93 -11.16
CA GLY A 4 4.47 -17.40 -10.52
C GLY A 4 3.92 -16.12 -11.17
N LEU A 5 4.64 -15.50 -12.10
CA LEU A 5 4.18 -14.30 -12.82
C LEU A 5 3.27 -14.62 -14.02
N GLN A 6 3.12 -15.90 -14.37
CA GLN A 6 2.32 -16.31 -15.51
C GLN A 6 0.87 -15.82 -15.41
N GLY A 7 0.41 -15.05 -16.40
CA GLY A 7 -0.95 -14.54 -16.47
C GLY A 7 -1.18 -13.21 -15.75
N LEU A 8 -0.18 -12.68 -15.05
CA LEU A 8 -0.28 -11.40 -14.33
C LEU A 8 -0.45 -10.22 -15.29
N GLU A 9 0.08 -10.31 -16.52
CA GLU A 9 -0.07 -9.29 -17.57
C GLU A 9 -1.51 -9.00 -17.98
N ARG A 10 -2.45 -9.88 -17.59
CA ARG A 10 -3.89 -9.69 -17.83
C ARG A 10 -4.51 -8.65 -16.88
N ALA A 11 -3.82 -8.31 -15.79
CA ALA A 11 -4.28 -7.32 -14.82
C ALA A 11 -3.78 -5.93 -15.21
N SER A 12 -4.65 -4.92 -15.19
CA SER A 12 -4.24 -3.52 -15.35
C SER A 12 -3.62 -2.96 -14.07
N HIS A 13 -4.01 -3.50 -12.91
CA HIS A 13 -3.55 -3.09 -11.59
C HIS A 13 -3.21 -4.31 -10.75
N VAL A 14 -2.26 -4.12 -9.84
CA VAL A 14 -1.78 -5.14 -8.92
C VAL A 14 -1.71 -4.59 -7.50
N ILE A 15 -1.83 -5.48 -6.53
CA ILE A 15 -1.47 -5.24 -5.15
C ILE A 15 -0.02 -5.70 -4.97
N ILE A 16 0.85 -4.80 -4.54
CA ILE A 16 2.23 -5.11 -4.13
C ILE A 16 2.29 -5.04 -2.60
N MET A 17 2.76 -6.12 -1.98
CA MET A 17 3.08 -6.14 -0.56
C MET A 17 4.59 -6.07 -0.39
N SER A 18 5.05 -5.08 0.38
CA SER A 18 6.48 -4.80 0.59
C SER A 18 6.85 -4.87 2.07
N TRP A 19 8.09 -5.19 2.39
CA TRP A 19 8.63 -5.08 3.75
C TRP A 19 9.41 -3.78 3.89
N LEU A 20 8.87 -2.84 4.66
CA LEU A 20 9.50 -1.53 4.91
C LEU A 20 10.63 -1.72 5.93
N HIS A 21 11.72 -2.30 5.45
CA HIS A 21 12.85 -2.85 6.22
C HIS A 21 13.60 -1.83 7.11
N HIS A 22 13.45 -0.54 6.85
CA HIS A 22 14.00 0.53 7.69
C HIS A 22 13.04 1.05 8.77
N ALA A 23 11.79 0.57 8.80
CA ALA A 23 10.80 1.06 9.73
C ALA A 23 10.96 0.44 11.14
N PRO A 24 10.85 1.25 12.21
CA PRO A 24 10.84 0.72 13.57
C PRO A 24 9.59 -0.14 13.82
N ARG A 25 9.72 -1.18 14.64
CA ARG A 25 8.70 -2.22 14.81
C ARG A 25 8.03 -2.22 16.19
N ASP A 26 8.53 -1.42 17.11
CA ASP A 26 8.11 -1.30 18.50
C ASP A 26 7.18 -0.10 18.76
N LEU A 27 7.02 0.79 17.78
CA LEU A 27 6.26 2.02 17.93
C LEU A 27 4.76 1.84 17.61
N ILE A 28 3.99 1.43 18.61
CA ILE A 28 2.55 1.14 18.49
C ILE A 28 1.62 2.35 18.74
N VAL A 29 2.15 3.45 19.28
CA VAL A 29 1.45 4.74 19.42
C VAL A 29 2.34 5.83 18.84
N GLN A 30 1.77 6.68 17.98
CA GLN A 30 2.51 7.65 17.19
C GLN A 30 1.80 8.99 17.15
N LYS A 31 2.53 10.09 17.08
CA LYS A 31 1.97 11.43 16.84
C LYS A 31 2.41 11.94 15.47
N PRO A 32 1.70 11.60 14.37
CA PRO A 32 1.98 12.18 13.06
C PRO A 32 1.92 13.72 13.11
N ARG A 33 2.73 14.38 12.29
CA ARG A 33 2.83 15.85 12.28
C ARG A 33 1.50 16.57 12.08
N HIS A 34 0.58 15.98 11.31
CA HIS A 34 -0.74 16.55 11.00
C HIS A 34 -1.84 16.14 12.00
N ALA A 35 -1.52 15.31 13.00
CA ALA A 35 -2.50 14.86 13.98
C ALA A 35 -2.48 15.76 15.22
N ALA A 36 -3.67 16.16 15.69
CA ALA A 36 -3.81 16.91 16.94
C ALA A 36 -3.32 16.10 18.15
N GLU A 37 -3.64 14.80 18.16
CA GLU A 37 -3.30 13.87 19.23
C GLU A 37 -2.51 12.66 18.71
N ALA A 38 -1.89 11.93 19.64
CA ALA A 38 -1.28 10.65 19.32
C ALA A 38 -2.36 9.62 18.93
N LYS A 39 -2.03 8.74 18.01
CA LYS A 39 -2.91 7.71 17.46
C LYS A 39 -2.24 6.34 17.57
N GLY A 40 -3.02 5.32 17.86
CA GLY A 40 -2.57 3.94 17.75
C GLY A 40 -2.19 3.61 16.31
N VAL A 41 -1.12 2.83 16.12
CA VAL A 41 -0.57 2.53 14.80
C VAL A 41 -1.57 1.88 13.83
N PHE A 42 -2.54 1.14 14.35
CA PHE A 42 -3.56 0.46 13.56
C PHE A 42 -4.68 1.37 13.04
N SER A 43 -4.82 2.60 13.56
CA SER A 43 -5.66 3.64 12.95
C SER A 43 -4.88 4.54 11.98
N LEU A 44 -3.60 4.22 11.74
CA LEU A 44 -2.70 4.90 10.82
C LEU A 44 -2.28 3.99 9.67
N ARG A 45 -1.70 4.60 8.64
CA ARG A 45 -0.94 3.94 7.57
C ARG A 45 0.56 4.14 7.74
N SER A 46 1.02 4.34 8.97
CA SER A 46 2.44 4.55 9.28
C SER A 46 3.29 3.33 8.90
N PRO A 47 4.50 3.53 8.34
CA PRO A 47 5.45 2.45 8.08
C PRO A 47 5.98 1.81 9.37
N ALA A 48 6.06 2.58 10.47
CA ALA A 48 6.47 2.08 11.78
C ALA A 48 5.33 1.26 12.39
N ARG A 49 5.46 -0.06 12.46
CA ARG A 49 4.42 -0.98 12.97
C ARG A 49 5.01 -2.37 13.25
N PRO A 50 4.37 -3.23 14.06
CA PRO A 50 4.91 -4.54 14.44
C PRO A 50 5.40 -5.40 13.25
N ASN A 51 4.60 -5.41 12.19
CA ASN A 51 4.94 -5.99 10.89
C ASN A 51 4.86 -4.87 9.85
N PRO A 52 6.00 -4.28 9.42
CA PRO A 52 6.08 -3.12 8.54
C PRO A 52 5.78 -3.49 7.09
N ILE A 53 4.55 -3.98 6.86
CA ILE A 53 4.07 -4.37 5.55
C ILE A 53 3.44 -3.14 4.87
N GLY A 54 4.04 -2.69 3.78
CA GLY A 54 3.44 -1.72 2.87
C GLY A 54 2.50 -2.42 1.90
N LEU A 55 1.32 -1.84 1.66
CA LEU A 55 0.33 -2.33 0.70
C LEU A 55 0.09 -1.24 -0.35
N HIS A 56 0.36 -1.57 -1.61
CA HIS A 56 0.29 -0.64 -2.72
C HIS A 56 -0.67 -1.19 -3.78
N VAL A 57 -1.74 -0.47 -4.08
CA VAL A 57 -2.58 -0.73 -5.26
C VAL A 57 -2.05 0.15 -6.37
N VAL A 58 -1.50 -0.43 -7.43
CA VAL A 58 -0.73 0.30 -8.44
C VAL A 58 -0.97 -0.29 -9.83
N ARG A 59 -0.91 0.58 -10.85
CA ARG A 59 -1.00 0.19 -12.24
C ARG A 59 0.23 -0.61 -12.67
N LEU A 60 -0.01 -1.75 -13.31
CA LEU A 60 1.02 -2.53 -13.99
C LEU A 60 1.33 -1.86 -15.33
N VAL A 61 2.57 -1.40 -15.51
CA VAL A 61 3.01 -0.72 -16.74
C VAL A 61 3.54 -1.73 -17.75
N ALA A 62 4.40 -2.64 -17.30
CA ALA A 62 4.95 -3.70 -18.12
C ALA A 62 5.39 -4.90 -17.26
N LEU A 63 5.47 -6.07 -17.90
CA LEU A 63 5.95 -7.31 -17.29
C LEU A 63 6.88 -8.03 -18.27
N ASP A 64 8.13 -8.24 -17.88
CA ASP A 64 9.06 -9.17 -18.54
C ASP A 64 9.20 -10.42 -17.67
N GLN A 65 8.43 -11.46 -18.01
CA GLN A 65 8.45 -12.73 -17.26
C GLN A 65 9.81 -13.44 -17.33
N ARG A 66 10.57 -13.26 -18.42
CA ARG A 66 11.88 -13.92 -18.60
C ARG A 66 12.89 -13.39 -17.61
N THR A 67 12.94 -12.07 -17.41
CA THR A 67 13.82 -11.43 -16.42
C THR A 67 13.19 -11.38 -15.02
N GLY A 68 11.86 -11.53 -14.93
CA GLY A 68 11.10 -11.34 -13.70
C GLY A 68 10.94 -9.86 -13.34
N ARG A 69 11.11 -8.95 -14.30
CA ARG A 69 10.99 -7.51 -14.10
C ARG A 69 9.54 -7.09 -14.24
N ILE A 70 9.09 -6.29 -13.29
CA ILE A 70 7.76 -5.69 -13.26
C ILE A 70 7.96 -4.19 -13.20
N ASP A 71 7.47 -3.49 -14.21
CA ASP A 71 7.46 -2.02 -14.21
C ASP A 71 6.08 -1.57 -13.75
N LEU A 72 6.07 -0.69 -12.75
CA LEU A 72 4.87 -0.17 -12.10
C LEU A 72 4.82 1.35 -12.27
N ASP A 73 3.64 1.93 -12.10
CA ASP A 73 3.55 3.37 -11.83
C ASP A 73 4.17 3.68 -10.46
N ALA A 74 4.29 4.97 -10.12
CA ALA A 74 4.95 5.40 -8.90
C ALA A 74 4.31 4.79 -7.62
N ILE A 75 5.15 4.24 -6.76
CA ILE A 75 4.82 3.82 -5.39
C ILE A 75 5.78 4.49 -4.40
N ASP A 76 5.34 4.65 -3.15
CA ASP A 76 6.11 5.32 -2.09
C ASP A 76 6.94 4.33 -1.28
N VAL A 77 8.04 3.84 -1.86
CA VAL A 77 9.02 2.98 -1.19
C VAL A 77 10.45 3.40 -1.54
N LEU A 78 11.39 3.09 -0.64
CA LEU A 78 12.81 3.29 -0.89
C LEU A 78 13.33 2.27 -1.90
N ASP A 79 14.40 2.63 -2.62
CA ASP A 79 15.13 1.65 -3.44
C ASP A 79 15.62 0.47 -2.58
N GLY A 80 15.64 -0.73 -3.18
CA GLY A 80 15.99 -1.96 -2.48
C GLY A 80 14.94 -2.48 -1.48
N THR A 81 13.77 -1.83 -1.36
CA THR A 81 12.69 -2.32 -0.48
C THR A 81 12.23 -3.72 -0.90
N PRO A 82 12.31 -4.73 0.00
CA PRO A 82 11.89 -6.09 -0.34
C PRO A 82 10.41 -6.19 -0.68
N VAL A 83 10.10 -6.95 -1.73
CA VAL A 83 8.73 -7.38 -2.06
C VAL A 83 8.47 -8.73 -1.39
N ILE A 84 7.31 -8.86 -0.73
CA ILE A 84 6.87 -10.09 -0.07
C ILE A 84 5.82 -10.82 -0.90
N ASP A 85 4.90 -10.08 -1.55
CA ASP A 85 3.80 -10.68 -2.30
C ASP A 85 3.27 -9.77 -3.41
N ILE A 86 2.63 -10.38 -4.41
CA ILE A 86 2.05 -9.72 -5.59
C ILE A 86 0.71 -10.40 -5.90
N LYS A 87 -0.35 -9.60 -6.05
CA LYS A 87 -1.69 -10.10 -6.42
C LYS A 87 -2.30 -9.24 -7.53
N PRO A 88 -3.10 -9.81 -8.45
CA PRO A 88 -3.95 -8.99 -9.31
C PRO A 88 -4.95 -8.22 -8.44
N TYR A 89 -5.23 -6.96 -8.79
CA TYR A 89 -6.29 -6.18 -8.16
C TYR A 89 -7.61 -6.42 -8.89
N PHE A 90 -8.63 -6.82 -8.14
CA PHE A 90 -9.98 -7.05 -8.65
C PHE A 90 -10.92 -6.00 -8.07
N ALA A 91 -11.28 -4.98 -8.85
CA ALA A 91 -12.21 -3.94 -8.42
C ALA A 91 -13.56 -4.51 -7.92
N SER A 92 -14.01 -5.66 -8.46
CA SER A 92 -15.23 -6.35 -8.01
C SER A 92 -15.18 -6.90 -6.59
N THR A 93 -13.99 -7.03 -6.00
CA THR A 93 -13.77 -7.72 -4.71
C THR A 93 -12.97 -6.87 -3.74
N ASP A 94 -11.97 -6.13 -4.23
CA ASP A 94 -11.07 -5.33 -3.42
C ASP A 94 -11.56 -3.89 -3.22
N ALA A 95 -12.46 -3.40 -4.08
CA ALA A 95 -13.00 -2.04 -3.96
C ALA A 95 -14.32 -2.03 -3.20
N ILE A 96 -14.40 -1.16 -2.19
CA ILE A 96 -15.63 -0.80 -1.49
C ILE A 96 -15.77 0.72 -1.62
N ALA A 97 -16.58 1.17 -2.60
CA ALA A 97 -16.68 2.59 -2.94
C ALA A 97 -17.27 3.44 -1.80
N GLU A 98 -18.04 2.81 -0.92
CA GLU A 98 -18.76 3.42 0.20
C GLU A 98 -17.92 3.44 1.50
N ALA A 99 -16.69 2.93 1.48
CA ALA A 99 -15.84 2.91 2.67
C ALA A 99 -15.51 4.34 3.13
N THR A 100 -15.66 4.60 4.44
CA THR A 100 -15.41 5.92 5.05
C THR A 100 -14.63 5.80 6.35
N ILE A 101 -13.93 6.88 6.73
CA ILE A 101 -13.34 7.10 8.04
C ILE A 101 -13.99 8.35 8.64
N GLU A 102 -14.76 8.16 9.72
CA GLU A 102 -15.42 9.25 10.44
C GLU A 102 -14.40 10.34 10.84
N GLY A 103 -14.77 11.60 10.61
CA GLY A 103 -13.92 12.77 10.90
C GLY A 103 -12.75 13.00 9.95
N ARG A 104 -12.59 12.19 8.88
CA ARG A 104 -11.59 12.42 7.82
C ARG A 104 -12.22 12.68 6.45
N ASP A 105 -13.32 12.01 6.16
CA ASP A 105 -14.00 12.05 4.86
C ASP A 105 -15.27 12.94 4.87
N GLU A 106 -15.53 13.65 5.97
CA GLU A 106 -16.61 14.65 6.00
C GLU A 106 -16.23 15.90 5.18
N PRO A 107 -17.14 16.45 4.36
CA PRO A 107 -16.90 17.72 3.69
C PRO A 107 -16.74 18.83 4.74
N ASP A 108 -15.69 19.64 4.57
CA ASP A 108 -15.36 20.79 5.42
C ASP A 108 -16.59 21.71 5.60
N ARG A 109 -17.30 21.56 6.73
CA ARG A 109 -18.50 22.35 7.06
C ARG A 109 -18.19 23.81 7.39
N THR A 110 -16.90 24.18 7.42
CA THR A 110 -16.40 25.51 7.80
C THR A 110 -16.18 26.46 6.62
N ARG A 111 -16.49 26.05 5.38
CA ARG A 111 -16.59 26.95 4.22
C ARG A 111 -18.05 27.25 3.87
N ARG A 112 -18.71 28.09 4.67
CA ARG A 112 -19.93 28.83 4.31
C ARG A 112 -19.79 30.27 4.73
#